data_AF-A0A9Q0BQ37-F1
#
_entry.id   AF-A0A9Q0BQ37-F1
#
_cell.length_a   1.000
_cell.length_b   1.000
_cell.length_c   1.000
_cell.angle_alpha   90.00
_cell.angle_beta   90.00
_cell.angle_gamma   90.00
#
_symmetry.space_group_name_H-M   'P 1'
#
loop_
_entity.id
_entity.type
_entity.pdbx_description
1 polymer ?
#
loop_
_entity_poly.entity_id
_entity_poly.type
_entity_poly.pdbx_seq_one_letter_code
_entity_poly.pdbx_strand_id
1 'polypeptide(L)'
;MQQSQILRNLCFFVAFSSMAVVVLGLCNNCQENGVACLNETHYRFCSPNVAPNQIARCSDGQVCTSLGIICIEKGAYDPACSDSAADGSCPTCDGSSMFVCTSRTTFQMCDGSTLTSQVTKCKDNKICSIKSGKYCVDLCEAGVSVECDREAPL
;
A
#
# COMPACT_ATOMS: atom_id res chain seq x y z
N MET A 1 -14.83 -30.92 47.90
CA MET A 1 -15.67 -30.11 46.98
C MET A 1 -15.01 -28.78 46.54
N GLN A 2 -13.87 -28.36 47.11
CA GLN A 2 -13.22 -27.07 46.83
C GLN A 2 -12.31 -27.07 45.57
N GLN A 3 -11.71 -28.23 45.24
CA GLN A 3 -10.86 -28.44 44.05
C GLN A 3 -11.61 -28.27 42.71
N SER A 4 -12.87 -28.73 42.65
CA SER A 4 -13.69 -28.66 41.43
C SER A 4 -14.11 -27.22 41.08
N GLN A 5 -14.26 -26.35 42.08
CA GLN A 5 -14.60 -24.94 41.86
C GLN A 5 -13.42 -24.12 41.33
N ILE A 6 -12.20 -24.43 41.78
CA ILE A 6 -10.96 -23.79 41.31
C ILE A 6 -10.70 -24.16 39.84
N LEU A 7 -10.88 -25.43 39.48
CA LEU A 7 -10.73 -25.90 38.09
C LEU A 7 -11.77 -25.25 37.15
N ARG A 8 -13.01 -25.10 37.62
CA ARG A 8 -14.10 -24.48 36.84
C ARG A 8 -13.84 -23.00 36.58
N ASN A 9 -13.32 -22.26 37.57
CA ASN A 9 -12.98 -20.85 37.40
C ASN A 9 -11.74 -20.64 36.51
N LEU A 10 -10.75 -21.56 36.56
CA LEU A 10 -9.61 -21.53 35.62
C LEU A 10 -10.05 -21.71 34.16
N CYS A 11 -10.99 -22.64 33.90
CA CYS A 11 -11.51 -22.85 32.55
C CYS A 11 -12.27 -21.63 32.01
N PHE A 12 -12.99 -20.89 32.87
CA PHE A 12 -13.68 -19.66 32.47
C PHE A 12 -12.71 -18.51 32.12
N PHE A 13 -11.56 -18.40 32.81
CA PHE A 13 -10.56 -17.38 32.50
C PHE A 13 -9.79 -17.67 31.19
N VAL A 14 -9.54 -18.95 30.87
CA VAL A 14 -8.87 -19.34 29.61
C VAL A 14 -9.79 -19.12 28.39
N ALA A 15 -11.11 -19.19 28.55
CA ALA A 15 -12.06 -18.98 27.46
C ALA A 15 -12.19 -17.51 27.03
N PHE A 16 -11.79 -16.54 27.87
CA PHE A 16 -11.93 -15.11 27.58
C PHE A 16 -10.67 -14.46 26.99
N SER A 17 -9.51 -15.12 26.99
CA SER A 17 -8.25 -14.48 26.58
C SER A 17 -7.92 -14.57 25.08
N SER A 18 -8.75 -15.23 24.27
CA SER A 18 -8.43 -15.56 22.88
C SER A 18 -9.10 -14.69 21.81
N MET A 19 -9.76 -13.60 22.19
CA MET A 19 -10.44 -12.70 21.25
C MET A 19 -9.73 -11.35 21.12
N ALA A 20 -8.40 -11.37 21.01
CA ALA A 20 -7.66 -10.27 20.39
C ALA A 20 -7.85 -10.39 18.88
N VAL A 21 -8.99 -9.90 18.38
CA VAL A 21 -9.16 -9.69 16.93
C VAL A 21 -8.21 -8.56 16.56
N VAL A 22 -7.04 -8.91 16.05
CA VAL A 22 -6.17 -7.94 15.37
C VAL A 22 -6.94 -7.52 14.13
N VAL A 23 -7.60 -6.37 14.20
CA VAL A 23 -8.23 -5.74 13.04
C VAL A 23 -7.09 -5.20 12.20
N LEU A 24 -6.41 -6.08 11.47
CA LEU A 24 -5.58 -5.68 10.34
C LEU A 24 -6.52 -4.90 9.43
N GLY A 25 -6.24 -3.60 9.26
CA GLY A 25 -7.01 -2.77 8.36
C GLY A 25 -7.07 -3.46 6.99
N LEU A 26 -8.25 -3.51 6.38
CA LEU A 26 -8.37 -4.12 5.06
C LEU A 26 -7.53 -3.27 4.09
N CYS A 27 -6.46 -3.84 3.54
CA CYS A 27 -5.58 -3.12 2.63
C CYS A 27 -6.28 -2.69 1.36
N ASN A 28 -5.93 -1.49 0.88
CA ASN A 28 -6.55 -0.84 -0.27
C ASN A 28 -8.09 -0.69 -0.16
N ASN A 29 -8.65 -0.83 1.03
CA ASN A 29 -10.04 -0.58 1.32
C ASN A 29 -10.19 0.67 2.17
N CYS A 30 -11.29 1.37 1.95
CA CYS A 30 -11.59 2.58 2.69
C CYS A 30 -11.93 2.24 4.13
N GLN A 31 -11.19 2.86 5.04
CA GLN A 31 -11.33 2.64 6.48
C GLN A 31 -12.14 3.79 7.10
N GLU A 32 -12.49 3.65 8.38
CA GLU A 32 -13.35 4.63 9.07
C GLU A 32 -12.74 6.04 9.15
N ASN A 33 -11.40 6.13 9.11
CA ASN A 33 -10.66 7.39 9.05
C ASN A 33 -10.68 8.08 7.67
N GLY A 34 -11.40 7.51 6.70
CA GLY A 34 -11.58 8.11 5.37
C GLY A 34 -10.39 7.95 4.43
N VAL A 35 -9.43 7.09 4.77
CA VAL A 35 -8.33 6.71 3.89
C VAL A 35 -8.29 5.21 3.64
N ALA A 36 -7.64 4.81 2.55
CA ALA A 36 -7.24 3.44 2.29
C ALA A 36 -5.71 3.39 2.33
N CYS A 37 -5.14 2.73 3.35
CA CYS A 37 -3.72 2.40 3.36
C CYS A 37 -3.42 1.42 2.23
N LEU A 38 -2.35 1.69 1.50
CA LEU A 38 -1.89 0.91 0.37
C LEU A 38 -0.77 -0.03 0.83
N ASN A 39 0.32 0.53 1.38
CA ASN A 39 1.42 -0.17 2.07
C ASN A 39 1.59 0.39 3.49
N GLU A 40 2.73 0.10 4.14
CA GLU A 40 3.09 0.64 5.45
C GLU A 40 3.08 2.17 5.51
N THR A 41 3.36 2.88 4.44
CA THR A 41 3.62 4.34 4.44
C THR A 41 2.73 5.15 3.49
N HIS A 42 2.04 4.51 2.54
CA HIS A 42 1.25 5.19 1.53
C HIS A 42 -0.24 4.95 1.73
N TYR A 43 -1.03 5.96 1.39
CA TYR A 43 -2.49 5.91 1.50
C TYR A 43 -3.16 6.78 0.44
N ARG A 44 -4.42 6.51 0.15
CA ARG A 44 -5.28 7.37 -0.68
C ARG A 44 -6.50 7.81 0.12
N PHE A 45 -7.01 8.99 -0.17
CA PHE A 45 -8.29 9.41 0.41
C PHE A 45 -9.46 8.69 -0.26
N CYS A 46 -10.49 8.41 0.53
CA CYS A 46 -11.69 7.71 0.10
C CYS A 46 -12.91 8.63 -0.10
N SER A 47 -12.70 9.94 -0.06
CA SER A 47 -13.76 10.92 -0.31
C SER A 47 -14.15 10.92 -1.78
N PRO A 48 -15.46 11.02 -2.12
CA PRO A 48 -15.92 11.13 -3.51
C PRO A 48 -15.40 12.40 -4.21
N ASN A 49 -14.94 13.39 -3.44
CA ASN A 49 -14.39 14.64 -3.94
C ASN A 49 -12.88 14.58 -4.21
N VAL A 50 -12.21 13.48 -3.87
CA VAL A 50 -10.79 13.27 -4.11
C VAL A 50 -10.64 12.19 -5.17
N ALA A 51 -9.87 12.49 -6.21
CA ALA A 51 -9.62 11.52 -7.25
C ALA A 51 -8.89 10.29 -6.64
N PRO A 52 -9.31 9.05 -6.94
CA PRO A 52 -8.76 7.84 -6.30
C PRO A 52 -7.27 7.61 -6.62
N ASN A 53 -6.76 8.36 -7.59
CA ASN A 53 -5.37 8.40 -7.99
C ASN A 53 -4.54 9.45 -7.22
N GLN A 54 -5.06 10.07 -6.17
CA GLN A 54 -4.26 10.92 -5.27
C GLN A 54 -3.82 10.10 -4.07
N ILE A 55 -2.54 9.71 -4.09
CA ILE A 55 -1.90 9.01 -2.99
C ILE A 55 -1.03 10.01 -2.26
N ALA A 56 -1.07 9.92 -0.95
CA ALA A 56 -0.19 10.62 -0.05
C ALA A 56 0.72 9.60 0.65
N ARG A 57 1.87 10.09 1.10
CA ARG A 57 2.86 9.32 1.85
C ARG A 57 2.96 9.91 3.26
N CYS A 58 3.05 9.05 4.25
CA CYS A 58 3.41 9.43 5.61
C CYS A 58 4.87 9.92 5.65
N SER A 59 5.19 10.79 6.60
CA SER A 59 6.56 11.27 6.78
C SER A 59 7.51 10.12 7.08
N ASP A 60 8.81 10.33 6.84
CA ASP A 60 9.80 9.32 7.17
C ASP A 60 9.74 8.94 8.65
N GLY A 61 9.79 7.64 8.93
CA GLY A 61 9.61 7.09 10.28
C GLY A 61 8.15 6.83 10.67
N GLN A 62 7.18 7.19 9.84
CA GLN A 62 5.75 6.99 10.13
C GLN A 62 5.11 5.91 9.26
N VAL A 63 4.08 5.26 9.81
CA VAL A 63 3.26 4.25 9.15
C VAL A 63 1.80 4.66 9.06
N CYS A 64 1.14 4.24 7.98
CA CYS A 64 -0.29 4.38 7.75
C CYS A 64 -1.06 3.42 8.66
N THR A 65 -2.05 3.96 9.36
CA THR A 65 -2.87 3.20 10.30
C THR A 65 -4.36 3.37 10.00
N SER A 66 -5.17 2.49 10.59
CA SER A 66 -6.64 2.54 10.55
C SER A 66 -7.25 3.45 11.61
N LEU A 67 -6.41 4.12 12.41
CA LEU A 67 -6.84 5.01 13.48
C LEU A 67 -7.27 6.35 12.91
N GLY A 68 -7.94 7.17 13.74
CA GLY A 68 -8.28 8.55 13.37
C GLY A 68 -7.05 9.41 13.02
N ILE A 69 -5.86 9.01 13.46
CA ILE A 69 -4.58 9.57 13.04
C ILE A 69 -4.02 8.69 11.92
N ILE A 70 -3.95 9.23 10.70
CA ILE A 70 -3.54 8.47 9.50
C ILE A 70 -2.08 7.98 9.62
N CYS A 71 -1.15 8.86 9.99
CA CYS A 71 0.28 8.56 10.06
C CYS A 71 0.77 8.59 11.51
N ILE A 72 1.34 7.47 11.98
CA ILE A 72 1.85 7.31 13.35
C ILE A 72 3.29 6.81 13.30
N GLU A 73 4.12 7.19 14.27
CA GLU A 73 5.49 6.70 14.38
C GLU A 73 5.59 5.17 14.35
N LYS A 74 6.53 4.66 13.55
CA LYS A 74 6.78 3.23 13.41
C LYS A 74 7.15 2.63 14.77
N GLY A 75 6.48 1.54 15.15
CA GLY A 75 6.66 0.88 16.45
C GLY A 75 5.78 1.44 17.57
N ALA A 76 5.12 2.59 17.39
CA ALA A 76 4.06 3.03 18.31
C ALA A 76 2.71 2.35 18.00
N TYR A 77 2.49 1.99 16.73
CA TYR A 77 1.34 1.22 16.29
C TYR A 77 1.72 0.36 15.07
N ASP A 78 1.03 -0.76 14.88
CA ASP A 78 1.26 -1.62 13.72
C ASP A 78 0.67 -1.00 12.45
N PRO A 79 1.37 -1.07 11.31
CA PRO A 79 0.85 -0.56 10.07
C PRO A 79 -0.45 -1.30 9.69
N ALA A 80 -1.43 -0.57 9.15
CA ALA A 80 -2.67 -1.18 8.70
C ALA A 80 -2.47 -2.12 7.51
N CYS A 81 -1.37 -1.94 6.77
CA CYS A 81 -0.96 -2.78 5.65
C CYS A 81 0.49 -3.22 5.79
N SER A 82 0.77 -4.44 5.31
CA SER A 82 2.15 -4.88 5.15
C SER A 82 2.85 -4.06 4.06
N ASP A 83 4.19 -4.08 4.09
CA ASP A 83 5.03 -3.43 3.08
C ASP A 83 4.71 -3.92 1.65
N SER A 84 4.19 -5.14 1.51
CA SER A 84 4.02 -5.85 0.24
C SER A 84 2.80 -5.43 -0.60
N ALA A 85 2.30 -4.21 -0.45
CA ALA A 85 1.14 -3.74 -1.20
C ALA A 85 1.32 -2.31 -1.71
N ALA A 86 1.72 -2.18 -2.98
CA ALA A 86 1.73 -0.90 -3.69
C ALA A 86 2.64 0.16 -3.05
N ASP A 87 3.92 -0.18 -2.94
CA ASP A 87 5.04 0.47 -2.26
C ASP A 87 5.22 1.96 -2.59
N GLY A 88 4.52 2.49 -3.61
CA GLY A 88 4.78 3.80 -4.23
C GLY A 88 6.17 3.91 -4.86
N SER A 89 7.07 2.99 -4.50
CA SER A 89 8.44 2.85 -4.91
C SER A 89 8.47 2.37 -6.35
N CYS A 90 9.08 3.19 -7.19
CA CYS A 90 9.22 2.89 -8.59
C CYS A 90 10.34 1.86 -8.77
N PRO A 91 10.06 0.72 -9.42
CA PRO A 91 11.06 -0.31 -9.61
C PRO A 91 12.17 0.17 -10.53
N THR A 92 13.33 -0.44 -10.39
CA THR A 92 14.50 -0.22 -11.24
C THR A 92 14.67 -1.37 -12.21
N CYS A 93 15.42 -1.15 -13.30
CA CYS A 93 15.77 -2.21 -14.24
C CYS A 93 16.59 -3.31 -13.55
N ASP A 94 16.11 -4.55 -13.62
CA ASP A 94 16.75 -5.74 -13.07
C ASP A 94 17.11 -6.78 -14.15
N GLY A 95 16.89 -6.43 -15.43
CA GLY A 95 17.08 -7.31 -16.58
C GLY A 95 15.89 -8.25 -16.87
N SER A 96 14.84 -8.24 -16.06
CA SER A 96 13.63 -9.04 -16.29
C SER A 96 12.59 -8.34 -17.17
N SER A 97 12.62 -7.02 -17.18
CA SER A 97 11.64 -6.17 -17.85
C SER A 97 12.31 -5.22 -18.84
N MET A 98 11.66 -4.98 -19.98
CA MET A 98 12.15 -4.06 -21.02
C MET A 98 11.92 -2.59 -20.67
N PHE A 99 11.07 -2.32 -19.68
CA PHE A 99 10.74 -0.99 -19.21
C PHE A 99 10.32 -1.05 -17.75
N VAL A 100 10.45 0.09 -17.05
CA VAL A 100 9.92 0.28 -15.70
C VAL A 100 9.19 1.60 -15.61
N CYS A 101 8.18 1.66 -14.74
CA CYS A 101 7.52 2.90 -14.38
C CYS A 101 8.44 3.72 -13.47
N THR A 102 8.58 5.01 -13.76
CA THR A 102 9.39 5.96 -12.97
C THR A 102 8.56 7.02 -12.28
N SER A 103 7.30 7.15 -12.70
CA SER A 103 6.18 7.77 -11.98
C SER A 103 4.88 7.08 -12.39
N ARG A 104 3.74 7.55 -11.86
CA ARG A 104 2.41 7.08 -12.26
C ARG A 104 2.12 7.26 -13.76
N THR A 105 2.73 8.27 -14.37
CA THR A 105 2.50 8.63 -15.79
C THR A 105 3.76 8.67 -16.62
N THR A 106 4.89 8.17 -16.10
CA THR A 106 6.15 8.11 -16.85
C THR A 106 6.80 6.76 -16.73
N PHE A 107 7.50 6.38 -17.77
CA PHE A 107 8.30 5.16 -17.83
C PHE A 107 9.64 5.43 -18.50
N GLN A 108 10.59 4.54 -18.27
CA GLN A 108 11.88 4.51 -18.95
C GLN A 108 12.13 3.09 -19.47
N MET A 109 12.84 3.00 -20.59
CA MET A 109 13.30 1.73 -21.12
C MET A 109 14.48 1.22 -20.31
N CYS A 110 14.60 -0.10 -20.21
CA CYS A 110 15.72 -0.79 -19.61
C CYS A 110 16.70 -1.28 -20.69
N ASP A 111 17.97 -0.99 -20.51
CA ASP A 111 19.09 -1.60 -21.23
C ASP A 111 19.81 -2.55 -20.26
N GLY A 112 19.39 -3.82 -20.27
CA GLY A 112 19.77 -4.79 -19.24
C GLY A 112 19.30 -4.34 -17.84
N SER A 113 20.24 -4.12 -16.92
CA SER A 113 19.99 -3.62 -15.57
C SER A 113 20.09 -2.09 -15.45
N THR A 114 20.22 -1.36 -16.56
CA THR A 114 20.42 0.09 -16.56
C THR A 114 19.21 0.81 -17.14
N LEU A 115 18.83 1.94 -16.53
CA LEU A 115 17.82 2.84 -17.07
C LEU A 115 18.37 3.64 -18.26
N THR A 116 17.62 3.69 -19.35
CA THR A 116 17.89 4.65 -20.43
C THR A 116 17.68 6.08 -19.93
N SER A 117 18.40 7.06 -20.52
CA SER A 117 18.29 8.47 -20.11
C SER A 117 16.96 9.14 -20.48
N GLN A 118 16.18 8.51 -21.37
CA GLN A 118 14.95 9.10 -21.89
C GLN A 118 13.74 8.71 -21.03
N VAL A 119 13.26 9.67 -20.25
CA VAL A 119 11.94 9.60 -19.61
C VAL A 119 10.85 9.80 -20.67
N THR A 120 9.93 8.86 -20.76
CA THR A 120 8.75 8.98 -21.64
C THR A 120 7.49 9.16 -20.79
N LYS A 121 6.70 10.18 -21.12
CA LYS A 121 5.40 10.43 -20.49
C LYS A 121 4.29 9.68 -21.24
N CYS A 122 3.43 9.03 -20.48
CA CYS A 122 2.18 8.48 -20.99
C CYS A 122 1.26 9.58 -21.51
N LYS A 123 0.48 9.26 -22.54
CA LYS A 123 -0.55 10.17 -23.07
C LYS A 123 -1.57 10.50 -21.98
N ASP A 124 -2.24 11.63 -22.11
CA ASP A 124 -3.30 12.04 -21.18
C ASP A 124 -4.30 10.91 -20.92
N ASN A 125 -4.68 10.75 -19.65
CA ASN A 125 -5.56 9.69 -19.12
C ASN A 125 -4.98 8.26 -19.15
N LYS A 126 -3.70 8.06 -19.46
CA LYS A 126 -3.01 6.78 -19.34
C LYS A 126 -2.09 6.75 -18.13
N ILE A 127 -1.93 5.56 -17.54
CA ILE A 127 -1.02 5.31 -16.43
C ILE A 127 -0.03 4.21 -16.76
N CYS A 128 1.16 4.27 -16.17
CA CYS A 128 2.16 3.23 -16.36
C CYS A 128 1.79 1.98 -15.54
N SER A 129 1.85 0.79 -16.16
CA SER A 129 1.64 -0.50 -15.46
C SER A 129 2.53 -1.60 -16.05
N ILE A 130 3.61 -1.92 -15.34
CA ILE A 130 4.49 -3.06 -15.55
C ILE A 130 3.72 -4.37 -15.40
N LYS A 131 2.81 -4.51 -14.42
CA LYS A 131 2.07 -5.77 -14.21
C LYS A 131 1.16 -6.12 -15.38
N SER A 132 0.63 -5.12 -16.08
CA SER A 132 -0.15 -5.34 -17.31
C SER A 132 0.69 -5.88 -18.48
N GLY A 133 2.02 -5.82 -18.39
CA GLY A 133 2.95 -6.13 -19.47
C GLY A 133 2.97 -5.08 -20.60
N LYS A 134 2.21 -3.98 -20.45
CA LYS A 134 2.10 -2.89 -21.41
C LYS A 134 2.46 -1.56 -20.75
N TYR A 135 3.18 -0.71 -21.46
CA TYR A 135 3.35 0.68 -21.02
C TYR A 135 2.07 1.48 -21.32
N CYS A 136 1.75 2.43 -20.45
CA CYS A 136 0.67 3.42 -20.64
C CYS A 136 -0.71 2.83 -20.97
N VAL A 137 -1.32 2.22 -19.97
CA VAL A 137 -2.65 1.60 -20.07
C VAL A 137 -3.74 2.49 -19.48
N ASP A 138 -5.01 2.14 -19.72
CA ASP A 138 -6.12 2.74 -19.01
C ASP A 138 -6.15 2.29 -17.55
N LEU A 139 -6.74 3.12 -16.68
CA LEU A 139 -6.89 2.81 -15.26
C LEU A 139 -7.59 1.47 -15.01
N CYS A 140 -8.56 1.10 -15.86
CA CYS A 140 -9.27 -0.17 -15.78
C CYS A 140 -8.39 -1.38 -16.07
N GLU A 141 -7.32 -1.22 -16.86
CA GLU A 141 -6.41 -2.29 -17.26
C GLU A 141 -5.23 -2.46 -16.29
N ALA A 142 -4.76 -1.36 -15.67
CA ALA A 142 -3.73 -1.42 -14.63
C ALA A 142 -4.20 -2.14 -13.35
N GLY A 143 -5.51 -2.21 -13.14
CA GLY A 143 -6.11 -2.79 -11.95
C GLY A 143 -6.00 -1.88 -10.72
N VAL A 144 -6.25 -2.46 -9.55
CA VAL A 144 -6.37 -1.71 -8.28
C VAL A 144 -5.04 -1.53 -7.54
N SER A 145 -3.96 -2.20 -7.98
CA SER A 145 -2.65 -2.10 -7.33
C SER A 145 -1.82 -1.00 -7.96
N VAL A 146 -1.32 -0.09 -7.16
CA VAL A 146 -0.42 0.98 -7.63
C VAL A 146 1.02 0.47 -7.64
N GLU A 147 1.71 0.64 -8.77
CA GLU A 147 3.03 0.03 -8.98
C GLU A 147 4.19 1.00 -8.79
N CYS A 148 3.98 2.28 -9.08
CA CYS A 148 4.99 3.32 -9.01
C CYS A 148 4.27 4.65 -8.89
N ASP A 149 4.49 5.35 -7.79
CA ASP A 149 3.77 6.56 -7.47
C ASP A 149 4.69 7.65 -6.95
N ARG A 150 5.27 8.35 -7.92
CA ARG A 150 6.10 9.53 -7.71
C ARG A 150 5.48 10.69 -8.46
N GLU A 151 5.67 11.90 -7.93
CA GLU A 151 5.24 13.12 -8.60
C GLU A 151 6.05 13.38 -9.88
N ALA A 152 7.31 12.96 -9.89
CA ALA A 152 8.23 13.08 -11.02
C ALA A 152 9.21 11.89 -11.09
N PRO A 153 9.76 11.59 -12.30
CA PRO A 153 10.87 10.64 -12.46
C PRO A 153 12.09 11.01 -11.62
N LEU A 154 12.99 10.03 -11.39
CA LEU A 154 14.30 10.25 -10.72
C LEU A 154 15.21 11.05 -11.67
#